data_AF-A0A0E4BXJ9-F1
#
_entry.id   AF-A0A0E4BXJ9-F1
#
_cell.length_a   1.000
_cell.length_b   1.000
_cell.length_c   1.000
_cell.angle_alpha   90.00
_cell.angle_beta   90.00
_cell.angle_gamma   90.00
#
_symmetry.space_group_name_H-M   'P 1'
#
loop_
_entity.id
_entity.type
_entity.pdbx_description
1 polymer ?
#
loop_
_entity_poly.entity_id
_entity_poly.type
_entity_poly.pdbx_seq_one_letter_code
_entity_poly.pdbx_strand_id
1 'polypeptide(L)'
;MLEACCRSPVTLQRDLKRARIVLLAADGRSTRSIAKEVGVQPRIVSLWRHRYADHGLEGLQDKPRPGKQPIYTKTTDKRILKLLDKPPPQGFARWTGPLLAEALGDVDVQYVWRFLRSHKIDLVARKSWCESNDPNFTAKAADVVGLYVAPPAKAIVLCVDEKPSIQALERAQGYLKLPNGRALTGQSHDYKRHGTTTLFAALEVATGKIIATHSKRRRRVEFLDFMNSVTAAFPNRKLHVILDNLNTHKKNEDWLKAHPNVQFHFTPTSASWLNQVEVWFSILQGQSLSGTSFTSLKQLQEHIDAYVNAYNDRAEPFVWTKKKVRQRRFKGRRITQL
;
A
#
# COMPACT_ATOMS: atom_id res chain seq x y z
N MET A 1 -2.40 10.53 -51.53
CA MET A 1 -2.34 9.61 -50.36
C MET A 1 -2.10 8.15 -50.74
N LEU A 2 -2.92 7.51 -51.57
CA LEU A 2 -2.72 6.09 -51.96
C LEU A 2 -1.40 5.86 -52.71
N GLU A 3 -0.98 6.81 -53.56
CA GLU A 3 0.34 6.76 -54.23
C GLU A 3 1.50 6.79 -53.24
N ALA A 4 1.38 7.57 -52.16
CA ALA A 4 2.37 7.62 -51.09
C ALA A 4 2.43 6.29 -50.32
N CYS A 5 1.29 5.63 -50.10
CA CYS A 5 1.26 4.28 -49.54
C CYS A 5 1.98 3.28 -50.44
N CYS A 6 1.79 3.36 -51.77
CA CYS A 6 2.44 2.50 -52.76
C CYS A 6 3.96 2.71 -52.86
N ARG A 7 4.46 3.92 -52.60
CA ARG A 7 5.90 4.26 -52.63
C ARG A 7 6.62 4.03 -51.31
N SER A 8 5.88 3.85 -50.22
CA SER A 8 6.46 3.68 -48.90
C SER A 8 7.03 2.25 -48.71
N PRO A 9 8.29 2.11 -48.25
CA PRO A 9 8.93 0.81 -48.06
C PRO A 9 8.41 0.05 -46.83
N VAL A 10 7.63 0.70 -45.96
CA VAL A 10 7.12 0.13 -44.70
C VAL A 10 5.64 -0.25 -44.76
N THR A 11 4.97 -0.05 -45.89
CA THR A 11 3.55 -0.40 -46.04
C THR A 11 3.38 -1.91 -46.12
N LEU A 12 2.48 -2.48 -45.31
CA LEU A 12 2.15 -3.89 -45.36
C LEU A 12 1.69 -4.29 -46.77
N GLN A 13 2.14 -5.45 -47.25
CA GLN A 13 1.86 -5.93 -48.61
C GLN A 13 0.35 -6.01 -48.94
N ARG A 14 -0.49 -6.30 -47.94
CA ARG A 14 -1.95 -6.33 -48.10
C ARG A 14 -2.53 -4.95 -48.44
N ASP A 15 -2.00 -3.89 -47.83
CA ASP A 15 -2.50 -2.52 -47.98
C ASP A 15 -1.95 -1.91 -49.27
N LEU A 16 -0.72 -2.27 -49.66
CA LEU A 16 -0.16 -2.00 -50.98
C LEU A 16 -1.03 -2.57 -52.11
N LYS A 17 -1.44 -3.85 -52.00
CA LYS A 17 -2.31 -4.47 -53.00
C LYS A 17 -3.66 -3.75 -53.12
N ARG A 18 -4.27 -3.34 -52.00
CA ARG A 18 -5.53 -2.58 -51.98
C ARG A 18 -5.38 -1.20 -52.60
N ALA A 19 -4.32 -0.47 -52.26
CA ALA A 19 -4.03 0.84 -52.83
C ALA A 19 -3.79 0.76 -54.35
N ARG A 20 -3.01 -0.23 -54.81
CA ARG A 20 -2.77 -0.47 -56.25
C ARG A 20 -4.06 -0.80 -57.01
N ILE A 21 -4.97 -1.59 -56.41
CA ILE A 21 -6.28 -1.87 -57.00
C ILE A 21 -7.07 -0.58 -57.26
N VAL A 22 -7.08 0.35 -56.29
CA VAL A 22 -7.82 1.61 -56.42
C VAL A 22 -7.17 2.55 -57.41
N LEU A 23 -5.84 2.70 -57.38
CA LEU A 23 -5.11 3.56 -58.32
C LEU A 23 -5.28 3.08 -59.76
N LEU A 24 -5.08 1.78 -60.03
CA LEU A 24 -5.26 1.24 -61.37
C LEU A 24 -6.73 1.33 -61.84
N ALA A 25 -7.70 1.26 -60.92
CA ALA A 25 -9.10 1.49 -61.25
C ALA A 25 -9.40 2.95 -61.58
N ALA A 26 -8.73 3.90 -60.91
CA ALA A 26 -8.82 5.33 -61.23
C ALA A 26 -8.22 5.64 -62.62
N ASP A 27 -7.18 4.91 -63.02
CA ASP A 27 -6.58 4.96 -64.37
C ASP A 27 -7.46 4.31 -65.46
N GLY A 28 -8.72 3.97 -65.16
CA GLY A 28 -9.68 3.40 -66.11
C GLY A 28 -9.43 1.92 -66.48
N ARG A 29 -8.53 1.21 -65.78
CA ARG A 29 -8.19 -0.18 -66.10
C ARG A 29 -9.34 -1.13 -65.77
N SER A 30 -9.52 -2.17 -66.59
CA SER A 30 -10.55 -3.18 -66.36
C SER A 30 -10.23 -4.09 -65.16
N THR A 31 -11.26 -4.59 -64.47
CA THR A 31 -11.11 -5.48 -63.30
C THR A 31 -10.20 -6.68 -63.57
N ARG A 32 -10.28 -7.28 -64.78
CA ARG A 32 -9.42 -8.42 -65.18
C ARG A 32 -7.96 -8.02 -65.36
N SER A 33 -7.70 -6.84 -65.92
CA SER A 33 -6.33 -6.30 -66.08
C SER A 33 -5.68 -6.02 -64.73
N ILE A 34 -6.42 -5.35 -63.83
CA ILE A 34 -5.97 -5.06 -62.46
C ILE A 34 -5.69 -6.34 -61.69
N ALA A 35 -6.56 -7.34 -61.79
CA ALA A 35 -6.40 -8.63 -61.13
C ALA A 35 -5.10 -9.34 -61.53
N LYS A 36 -4.79 -9.35 -62.84
CA LYS A 36 -3.55 -9.93 -63.38
C LYS A 36 -2.30 -9.17 -62.90
N GLU A 37 -2.35 -7.84 -62.88
CA GLU A 37 -1.22 -7.00 -62.48
C GLU A 37 -0.93 -7.05 -60.97
N VAL A 38 -1.97 -7.04 -60.14
CA VAL A 38 -1.82 -7.08 -58.66
C VAL A 38 -1.62 -8.50 -58.14
N GLY A 39 -1.90 -9.53 -58.96
CA GLY A 39 -1.77 -10.95 -58.59
C GLY A 39 -2.86 -11.40 -57.62
N VAL A 40 -4.11 -11.03 -57.89
CA VAL A 40 -5.29 -11.41 -57.08
C VAL A 40 -6.46 -11.84 -57.98
N GLN A 41 -7.48 -12.49 -57.42
CA GLN A 41 -8.67 -12.85 -58.20
C GLN A 41 -9.55 -11.63 -58.53
N PRO A 42 -10.22 -11.57 -59.70
CA PRO A 42 -11.10 -10.46 -60.08
C PRO A 42 -12.16 -10.10 -59.03
N ARG A 43 -12.70 -11.09 -58.29
CA ARG A 43 -13.66 -10.84 -57.19
C ARG A 43 -13.08 -9.95 -56.07
N ILE A 44 -11.78 -10.07 -55.80
CA ILE A 44 -11.08 -9.29 -54.78
C ILE A 44 -10.93 -7.83 -55.26
N VAL A 45 -10.65 -7.64 -56.55
CA VAL A 45 -10.60 -6.31 -57.18
C VAL A 45 -11.98 -5.64 -57.08
N SER A 46 -13.05 -6.34 -57.47
CA SER A 46 -14.42 -5.81 -57.35
C SER A 46 -14.80 -5.47 -55.89
N LEU A 47 -14.45 -6.34 -54.94
CA LEU A 47 -14.69 -6.09 -53.51
C LEU A 47 -14.06 -4.79 -53.03
N TRP A 48 -12.77 -4.59 -53.30
CA TRP A 48 -12.07 -3.39 -52.82
C TRP A 48 -12.47 -2.13 -53.58
N ARG A 49 -12.80 -2.24 -54.87
CA ARG A 49 -13.36 -1.13 -55.65
C ARG A 49 -14.70 -0.67 -55.10
N HIS A 50 -15.63 -1.59 -54.84
CA HIS A 50 -16.91 -1.24 -54.22
C HIS A 50 -16.73 -0.65 -52.82
N ARG A 51 -15.94 -1.28 -51.95
CA ARG A 51 -15.69 -0.75 -50.60
C ARG A 51 -15.05 0.65 -50.62
N TYR A 52 -14.17 0.93 -51.59
CA TYR A 52 -13.59 2.25 -51.76
C TYR A 52 -14.59 3.26 -52.32
N ALA A 53 -15.46 2.86 -53.26
CA ALA A 53 -16.52 3.72 -53.77
C ALA A 53 -17.52 4.10 -52.65
N ASP A 54 -17.89 3.15 -51.79
CA ASP A 54 -18.89 3.35 -50.74
C ASP A 54 -18.35 4.13 -49.52
N HIS A 55 -17.07 3.92 -49.17
CA HIS A 55 -16.50 4.38 -47.89
C HIS A 55 -15.12 5.05 -48.01
N GLY A 56 -14.65 5.34 -49.22
CA GLY A 56 -13.35 5.93 -49.46
C GLY A 56 -12.20 5.11 -48.88
N LEU A 57 -11.22 5.79 -48.29
CA LEU A 57 -10.02 5.18 -47.71
C LEU A 57 -10.33 4.26 -46.52
N GLU A 58 -11.36 4.56 -45.73
CA GLU A 58 -11.79 3.71 -44.61
C GLU A 58 -12.30 2.35 -45.09
N GLY A 59 -12.89 2.31 -46.29
CA GLY A 59 -13.32 1.10 -46.96
C GLY A 59 -12.21 0.09 -47.24
N LEU A 60 -10.94 0.53 -47.29
CA LEU A 60 -9.77 -0.32 -47.50
C LEU A 60 -9.25 -1.00 -46.23
N GLN A 61 -9.83 -0.72 -45.06
CA GLN A 61 -9.49 -1.40 -43.81
C GLN A 61 -10.13 -2.78 -43.72
N ASP A 62 -9.48 -3.70 -43.01
CA ASP A 62 -10.10 -4.99 -42.66
C ASP A 62 -11.31 -4.74 -41.75
N LYS A 63 -12.45 -5.34 -42.07
CA LYS A 63 -13.59 -5.34 -41.14
C LYS A 63 -13.22 -6.15 -39.89
N PRO A 64 -13.76 -5.80 -38.71
CA PRO A 64 -13.60 -6.61 -37.52
C PRO A 64 -14.05 -8.04 -37.83
N ARG A 65 -13.14 -9.00 -37.68
CA ARG A 65 -13.49 -10.41 -37.83
C ARG A 65 -14.02 -10.88 -36.48
N PRO A 66 -15.17 -11.57 -36.43
CA PRO A 66 -15.58 -12.21 -35.19
C PRO A 66 -14.48 -13.20 -34.80
N GLY A 67 -13.84 -12.95 -33.66
CA GLY A 67 -12.86 -13.87 -33.10
C GLY A 67 -13.51 -15.17 -32.67
N LYS A 68 -12.70 -16.12 -32.18
CA LYS A 68 -13.22 -17.32 -31.52
C LYS A 68 -14.18 -16.91 -30.40
N GLN A 69 -15.34 -17.54 -30.34
CA GLN A 69 -16.30 -17.30 -29.24
C GLN A 69 -15.62 -17.57 -27.90
N PRO A 70 -15.78 -16.69 -26.90
CA PRO A 70 -15.17 -16.88 -25.59
C PRO A 70 -15.66 -18.19 -24.95
N ILE A 71 -14.72 -19.04 -24.53
CA ILE A 71 -15.02 -20.28 -23.79
C ILE A 71 -15.63 -19.94 -22.42
N TYR A 72 -15.12 -18.88 -21.79
CA TYR A 72 -15.57 -18.40 -20.49
C TYR A 72 -16.33 -17.09 -20.66
N THR A 73 -17.41 -16.94 -19.89
CA THR A 73 -18.37 -15.84 -20.02
C THR A 73 -18.43 -15.00 -18.75
N LYS A 74 -19.26 -13.95 -18.75
CA LYS A 74 -19.56 -13.17 -17.55
C LYS A 74 -20.10 -14.03 -16.39
N THR A 75 -20.67 -15.19 -16.67
CA THR A 75 -21.10 -16.15 -15.65
C THR A 75 -19.89 -16.77 -14.93
N THR A 76 -18.84 -17.12 -15.67
CA THR A 76 -17.57 -17.58 -15.11
C THR A 76 -16.93 -16.50 -14.25
N ASP A 77 -16.91 -15.26 -14.75
CA ASP A 77 -16.38 -14.09 -14.02
C ASP A 77 -17.07 -13.89 -12.67
N LYS A 78 -18.42 -13.98 -12.64
CA LYS A 78 -19.20 -13.91 -11.40
C LYS A 78 -18.87 -15.05 -10.43
N ARG A 79 -18.61 -16.26 -10.93
CA ARG A 79 -18.18 -17.40 -10.10
C ARG A 79 -16.82 -17.13 -9.46
N ILE A 80 -15.87 -16.57 -10.20
CA ILE A 80 -14.55 -16.18 -9.67
C ILE A 80 -14.72 -15.14 -8.55
N LEU A 81 -15.50 -14.08 -8.77
CA LEU A 81 -15.73 -13.05 -7.75
C LEU A 81 -16.41 -13.61 -6.49
N LYS A 82 -17.47 -14.39 -6.66
CA LYS A 82 -18.18 -15.02 -5.54
C LYS A 82 -17.30 -15.95 -4.72
N LEU A 83 -16.30 -16.57 -5.35
CA LEU A 83 -15.33 -17.41 -4.66
C LEU A 83 -14.30 -16.58 -3.90
N LEU A 84 -13.87 -15.44 -4.45
CA LEU A 84 -12.97 -14.50 -3.76
C LEU A 84 -13.57 -13.90 -2.48
N ASP A 85 -14.89 -13.78 -2.40
CA ASP A 85 -15.61 -13.33 -1.20
C ASP A 85 -15.65 -14.39 -0.08
N LYS A 86 -15.24 -15.62 -0.37
CA LYS A 86 -15.19 -16.73 0.60
C LYS A 86 -13.78 -16.90 1.16
N PRO A 87 -13.63 -17.48 2.37
CA PRO A 87 -12.32 -17.88 2.85
C PRO A 87 -11.68 -18.89 1.89
N PRO A 88 -10.33 -18.85 1.74
CA PRO A 88 -9.61 -19.89 1.03
C PRO A 88 -9.78 -21.26 1.71
N PRO A 89 -9.42 -22.37 1.03
CA PRO A 89 -9.50 -23.70 1.62
C PRO A 89 -8.72 -23.79 2.93
N GLN A 90 -9.16 -24.67 3.83
CA GLN A 90 -8.54 -24.85 5.13
C GLN A 90 -7.02 -25.14 4.98
N GLY A 91 -6.21 -24.48 5.82
CA GLY A 91 -4.75 -24.57 5.76
C GLY A 91 -4.09 -23.53 4.84
N PHE A 92 -4.84 -22.85 3.98
CA PHE A 92 -4.32 -21.79 3.11
C PHE A 92 -4.64 -20.40 3.67
N ALA A 93 -3.64 -19.53 3.71
CA ALA A 93 -3.81 -18.16 4.23
C ALA A 93 -4.49 -17.20 3.24
N ARG A 94 -4.65 -17.60 1.96
CA ARG A 94 -5.23 -16.79 0.88
C ARG A 94 -5.56 -17.64 -0.35
N TRP A 95 -6.38 -17.09 -1.23
CA TRP A 95 -6.56 -17.61 -2.59
C TRP A 95 -5.29 -17.41 -3.43
N THR A 96 -5.05 -18.35 -4.34
CA THR A 96 -4.05 -18.26 -5.42
C THR A 96 -4.74 -18.61 -6.74
N GLY A 97 -4.13 -18.29 -7.88
CA GLY A 97 -4.67 -18.69 -9.19
C GLY A 97 -4.97 -20.20 -9.27
N PRO A 98 -4.02 -21.08 -8.90
CA PRO A 98 -4.26 -22.51 -8.87
C PRO A 98 -5.42 -22.92 -7.95
N LEU A 99 -5.48 -22.39 -6.72
CA LEU A 99 -6.56 -22.73 -5.78
C LEU A 99 -7.94 -22.30 -6.30
N LEU A 100 -8.02 -21.15 -6.97
CA LEU A 100 -9.26 -20.68 -7.59
C LEU A 100 -9.67 -21.59 -8.75
N ALA A 101 -8.73 -21.98 -9.61
CA ALA A 101 -8.99 -22.88 -10.73
C ALA A 101 -9.47 -24.26 -10.25
N GLU A 102 -8.78 -24.83 -9.26
CA GLU A 102 -9.14 -26.10 -8.62
C GLU A 102 -10.53 -26.05 -8.00
N ALA A 103 -10.82 -25.00 -7.21
CA ALA A 103 -12.13 -24.83 -6.57
C ALA A 103 -13.27 -24.54 -7.57
N LEU A 104 -12.95 -24.03 -8.76
CA LEU A 104 -13.93 -23.85 -9.84
C LEU A 104 -14.12 -25.14 -10.64
N GLY A 105 -13.10 -25.99 -10.76
CA GLY A 105 -13.12 -27.31 -11.39
C GLY A 105 -13.13 -27.31 -12.92
N ASP A 106 -13.74 -26.30 -13.54
CA ASP A 106 -13.92 -26.17 -15.00
C ASP A 106 -13.23 -24.95 -15.61
N VAL A 107 -12.50 -24.17 -14.81
CA VAL A 107 -11.86 -22.92 -15.25
C VAL A 107 -10.34 -23.07 -15.25
N ASP A 108 -9.73 -22.85 -16.40
CA ASP A 108 -8.29 -22.89 -16.56
C ASP A 108 -7.60 -21.77 -15.77
N VAL A 109 -6.48 -22.11 -15.13
CA VAL A 109 -5.70 -21.18 -14.29
C VAL A 109 -5.23 -19.93 -15.05
N GLN A 110 -4.95 -20.03 -16.35
CA GLN A 110 -4.56 -18.88 -17.17
C GLN A 110 -5.73 -17.93 -17.38
N TYR A 111 -6.96 -18.44 -17.47
CA TYR A 111 -8.15 -17.60 -17.50
C TYR A 111 -8.31 -16.84 -16.19
N VAL A 112 -8.19 -17.53 -15.05
CA VAL A 112 -8.24 -16.90 -13.72
C VAL A 112 -7.23 -15.76 -13.64
N TRP A 113 -5.97 -15.99 -14.02
CA TRP A 113 -4.95 -14.94 -14.01
C TRP A 113 -5.27 -13.76 -14.94
N ARG A 114 -5.81 -14.04 -16.13
CA ARG A 114 -6.24 -12.99 -17.06
C ARG A 114 -7.39 -12.17 -16.49
N PHE A 115 -8.37 -12.82 -15.88
CA PHE A 115 -9.50 -12.20 -15.20
C PHE A 115 -9.04 -11.28 -14.06
N LEU A 116 -8.17 -11.77 -13.17
CA LEU A 116 -7.64 -10.99 -12.06
C LEU A 116 -6.88 -9.74 -12.55
N ARG A 117 -6.07 -9.88 -13.60
CA ARG A 117 -5.35 -8.76 -14.21
C ARG A 117 -6.29 -7.72 -14.84
N SER A 118 -7.31 -8.16 -15.59
CA SER A 118 -8.26 -7.22 -16.21
C SER A 118 -9.09 -6.46 -15.17
N HIS A 119 -9.39 -7.10 -14.03
CA HIS A 119 -10.13 -6.51 -12.91
C HIS A 119 -9.21 -5.81 -11.88
N LYS A 120 -7.89 -5.84 -12.10
CA LYS A 120 -6.87 -5.25 -11.19
C LYS A 120 -6.98 -5.78 -9.76
N ILE A 121 -7.32 -7.06 -9.61
CA ILE A 121 -7.38 -7.76 -8.33
C ILE A 121 -6.00 -8.33 -8.02
N ASP A 122 -5.45 -7.96 -6.87
CA ASP A 122 -4.18 -8.47 -6.35
C ASP A 122 -4.45 -9.36 -5.14
N LEU A 123 -4.13 -10.66 -5.27
CA LEU A 123 -4.36 -11.67 -4.22
C LEU A 123 -3.32 -11.60 -3.09
N VAL A 124 -2.24 -10.84 -3.27
CA VAL A 124 -1.12 -10.73 -2.35
C VAL A 124 -1.11 -9.41 -1.61
N ALA A 125 -1.45 -8.31 -2.30
CA ALA A 125 -1.49 -6.99 -1.71
C ALA A 125 -2.45 -6.94 -0.52
N ARG A 126 -1.94 -6.44 0.61
CA ARG A 126 -2.73 -6.18 1.81
C ARG A 126 -2.65 -4.71 2.15
N LYS A 127 -3.78 -4.17 2.58
CA LYS A 127 -3.87 -2.88 3.24
C LYS A 127 -4.68 -3.10 4.50
N SER A 128 -4.16 -2.67 5.64
CA SER A 128 -4.97 -2.54 6.85
C SER A 128 -5.76 -1.24 6.76
N TRP A 129 -7.03 -1.30 7.16
CA TRP A 129 -7.83 -0.13 7.49
C TRP A 129 -8.47 -0.41 8.84
N CYS A 130 -8.80 0.66 9.55
CA CYS A 130 -9.43 0.57 10.84
C CYS A 130 -10.75 1.34 10.76
N GLU A 131 -11.86 0.65 10.96
CA GLU A 131 -13.17 1.25 11.11
C GLU A 131 -13.57 1.15 12.58
N SER A 132 -14.01 2.28 13.14
CA SER A 132 -14.50 2.35 14.51
C SER A 132 -16.01 2.21 14.50
N ASN A 133 -16.51 1.25 15.28
CA ASN A 133 -17.93 1.10 15.58
C ASN A 133 -18.25 1.63 16.99
N ASP A 134 -17.41 2.51 17.55
CA ASP A 134 -17.63 3.08 18.88
C ASP A 134 -18.87 3.98 18.85
N PRO A 135 -19.93 3.71 19.64
CA PRO A 135 -21.14 4.55 19.67
C PRO A 135 -20.83 6.01 20.03
N ASN A 136 -19.75 6.24 20.79
CA ASN A 136 -19.30 7.56 21.22
C ASN A 136 -18.13 8.09 20.38
N PHE A 137 -17.93 7.58 19.15
CA PHE A 137 -16.81 7.96 18.28
C PHE A 137 -16.68 9.48 18.16
N THR A 138 -17.75 10.17 17.76
CA THR A 138 -17.72 11.61 17.52
C THR A 138 -17.35 12.39 18.77
N ALA A 139 -17.93 12.05 19.93
CA ALA A 139 -17.67 12.74 21.19
C ALA A 139 -16.21 12.56 21.65
N LYS A 140 -15.72 11.32 21.65
CA LYS A 140 -14.32 11.02 22.03
C LYS A 140 -13.31 11.61 21.05
N ALA A 141 -13.60 11.54 19.75
CA ALA A 141 -12.75 12.15 18.73
C ALA A 141 -12.71 13.67 18.88
N ALA A 142 -13.85 14.32 19.13
CA ALA A 142 -13.92 15.76 19.36
C ALA A 142 -13.16 16.19 20.62
N ASP A 143 -13.23 15.41 21.71
CA ASP A 143 -12.45 15.64 22.93
C ASP A 143 -10.93 15.61 22.66
N VAL A 144 -10.44 14.56 21.99
CA VAL A 144 -9.03 14.43 21.61
C VAL A 144 -8.59 15.54 20.63
N VAL A 145 -9.38 15.80 19.59
CA VAL A 145 -9.06 16.85 18.61
C VAL A 145 -9.11 18.24 19.24
N GLY A 146 -10.03 18.47 20.18
CA GLY A 146 -10.13 19.71 20.95
C GLY A 146 -8.83 20.01 21.70
N LEU A 147 -8.23 19.00 22.34
CA LEU A 147 -6.93 19.14 23.00
C LEU A 147 -5.79 19.48 22.03
N TYR A 148 -5.84 19.01 20.79
CA TYR A 148 -4.83 19.33 19.78
C TYR A 148 -4.98 20.73 19.18
N VAL A 149 -6.22 21.20 19.02
CA VAL A 149 -6.52 22.50 18.37
C VAL A 149 -6.50 23.64 19.37
N ALA A 150 -7.05 23.43 20.56
CA ALA A 150 -7.23 24.45 21.59
C ALA A 150 -7.03 23.84 22.99
N PRO A 151 -5.79 23.49 23.36
CA PRO A 151 -5.51 22.93 24.68
C PRO A 151 -5.87 23.93 25.79
N PRO A 152 -6.30 23.46 26.98
CA PRO A 152 -6.55 24.33 28.13
C PRO A 152 -5.33 25.17 28.51
N ALA A 153 -5.57 26.40 28.96
CA ALA A 153 -4.50 27.35 29.28
C ALA A 153 -3.51 26.78 30.32
N LYS A 154 -2.22 26.84 30.01
CA LYS A 154 -1.11 26.33 30.83
C LYS A 154 -1.14 24.81 31.10
N ALA A 155 -2.02 24.06 30.45
CA ALA A 155 -2.00 22.60 30.54
C ALA A 155 -0.99 22.00 29.56
N ILE A 156 -0.47 20.82 29.90
CA ILE A 156 0.36 20.01 29.00
C ILE A 156 -0.51 18.90 28.45
N VAL A 157 -0.52 18.74 27.12
CA VAL A 157 -1.20 17.64 26.45
C VAL A 157 -0.16 16.59 26.06
N LEU A 158 -0.37 15.37 26.52
CA LEU A 158 0.53 14.24 26.30
C LEU A 158 -0.20 13.13 25.56
N CYS A 159 0.38 12.65 24.47
CA CYS A 159 -0.03 11.41 23.81
C CYS A 159 0.81 10.26 24.39
N VAL A 160 0.18 9.33 25.10
CA VAL A 160 0.89 8.23 25.76
C VAL A 160 0.46 6.90 25.16
N ASP A 161 1.45 6.03 24.95
CA ASP A 161 1.26 4.65 24.49
C ASP A 161 2.56 3.88 24.72
N GLU A 162 2.53 2.58 24.42
CA GLU A 162 3.68 1.73 24.47
C GLU A 162 3.92 0.93 23.20
N LYS A 163 5.19 0.78 22.87
CA LYS A 163 5.67 -0.11 21.82
C LYS A 163 6.21 -1.39 22.46
N PRO A 164 5.39 -2.46 22.58
CA PRO A 164 5.85 -3.71 23.15
C PRO A 164 6.83 -4.43 22.22
N SER A 165 7.57 -5.37 22.81
CA SER A 165 8.30 -6.41 22.08
C SER A 165 9.32 -5.88 21.06
N ILE A 166 9.97 -4.75 21.34
CA ILE A 166 11.10 -4.27 20.52
C ILE A 166 12.26 -5.25 20.73
N GLN A 167 12.64 -5.94 19.66
CA GLN A 167 13.54 -7.08 19.75
C GLN A 167 14.98 -6.70 19.44
N ALA A 168 15.91 -7.12 20.30
CA ALA A 168 17.34 -7.04 20.04
C ALA A 168 17.74 -8.22 19.13
N LEU A 169 18.04 -7.90 17.87
CA LEU A 169 18.44 -8.87 16.85
C LEU A 169 19.88 -8.61 16.44
N GLU A 170 20.72 -9.62 16.58
CA GLU A 170 22.07 -9.60 16.03
C GLU A 170 22.04 -10.22 14.64
N ARG A 171 22.50 -9.48 13.64
CA ARG A 171 22.71 -9.93 12.26
C ARG A 171 24.08 -9.48 11.78
N ALA A 172 24.73 -10.33 10.98
CA ALA A 172 25.86 -9.89 10.17
C ALA A 172 25.35 -8.91 9.12
N GLN A 173 26.01 -7.75 9.01
CA GLN A 173 25.65 -6.66 8.10
C GLN A 173 26.88 -6.21 7.30
N GLY A 174 26.64 -5.69 6.10
CA GLY A 174 27.73 -5.18 5.25
C GLY A 174 27.24 -4.68 3.90
N TYR A 175 28.17 -4.19 3.07
CA TYR A 175 27.89 -3.80 1.70
C TYR A 175 28.10 -4.98 0.74
N LEU A 176 27.10 -5.24 -0.09
CA LEU A 176 27.16 -6.17 -1.22
C LEU A 176 27.38 -5.36 -2.50
N LYS A 177 28.44 -5.67 -3.23
CA LYS A 177 28.69 -5.09 -4.57
C LYS A 177 28.12 -6.02 -5.63
N LEU A 178 27.13 -5.54 -6.38
CA LEU A 178 26.52 -6.28 -7.47
C LEU A 178 27.42 -6.25 -8.73
N PRO A 179 27.29 -7.24 -9.64
CA PRO A 179 28.06 -7.29 -10.90
C PRO A 179 27.92 -6.04 -11.77
N ASN A 180 26.81 -5.30 -11.66
CA ASN A 180 26.59 -4.04 -12.37
C ASN A 180 27.25 -2.82 -11.71
N GLY A 181 28.14 -3.03 -10.74
CA GLY A 181 28.84 -1.98 -10.01
C GLY A 181 28.06 -1.34 -8.86
N ARG A 182 26.76 -1.66 -8.68
CA ARG A 182 25.92 -1.08 -7.63
C ARG A 182 26.24 -1.70 -6.27
N ALA A 183 26.47 -0.88 -5.25
CA ALA A 183 26.56 -1.33 -3.86
C ALA A 183 25.20 -1.22 -3.16
N LEU A 184 24.88 -2.19 -2.30
CA LEU A 184 23.71 -2.16 -1.42
C LEU A 184 24.04 -2.73 -0.06
N THR A 185 23.44 -2.20 1.00
CA THR A 185 23.53 -2.79 2.34
C THR A 185 22.73 -4.09 2.38
N GLY A 186 23.40 -5.18 2.76
CA GLY A 186 22.80 -6.49 3.00
C GLY A 186 22.88 -6.88 4.48
N GLN A 187 22.04 -7.84 4.86
CA GLN A 187 22.12 -8.50 6.15
C GLN A 187 21.89 -10.00 5.96
N SER A 188 22.53 -10.82 6.80
CA SER A 188 22.27 -12.26 6.78
C SER A 188 20.80 -12.56 7.10
N HIS A 189 20.30 -13.65 6.53
CA HIS A 189 19.02 -14.24 6.95
C HIS A 189 19.10 -14.80 8.37
N ASP A 190 20.26 -15.29 8.77
CA ASP A 190 20.51 -15.79 10.11
C ASP A 190 20.55 -14.64 11.12
N TYR A 191 19.93 -14.85 12.26
CA TYR A 191 19.92 -13.87 13.35
C TYR A 191 19.99 -14.57 14.71
N LYS A 192 20.61 -13.89 15.69
CA LYS A 192 20.53 -14.28 17.11
C LYS A 192 19.57 -13.34 17.84
N ARG A 193 18.81 -13.87 18.79
CA ARG A 193 17.84 -13.11 19.59
C ARG A 193 18.43 -12.84 20.97
N HIS A 194 18.47 -11.57 21.36
CA HIS A 194 19.00 -11.13 22.67
C HIS A 194 17.91 -10.63 23.62
N GLY A 195 16.66 -10.99 23.36
CA GLY A 195 15.50 -10.59 24.16
C GLY A 195 14.74 -9.41 23.58
N THR A 196 13.78 -8.90 24.35
CA THR A 196 12.89 -7.80 23.95
C THR A 196 12.72 -6.78 25.08
N THR A 197 12.53 -5.51 24.72
CA THR A 197 12.11 -4.43 25.64
C THR A 197 10.73 -3.91 25.24
N THR A 198 9.99 -3.38 26.20
CA THR A 198 8.80 -2.56 25.97
C THR A 198 9.19 -1.12 26.20
N LEU A 199 8.85 -0.23 25.27
CA LEU A 199 9.09 1.20 25.40
C LEU A 199 7.77 1.91 25.69
N PHE A 200 7.63 2.48 26.87
CA PHE A 200 6.57 3.47 27.14
C PHE A 200 7.05 4.83 26.64
N ALA A 201 6.18 5.59 25.98
CA ALA A 201 6.51 6.91 25.50
C ALA A 201 5.34 7.88 25.72
N ALA A 202 5.68 9.12 26.05
CA ALA A 202 4.79 10.27 26.15
C ALA A 202 5.27 11.33 25.18
N LEU A 203 4.46 11.67 24.19
CA LEU A 203 4.70 12.77 23.27
C LEU A 203 3.99 14.03 23.78
N GLU A 204 4.75 15.09 24.03
CA GLU A 204 4.20 16.42 24.33
C GLU A 204 3.74 17.09 23.03
N VAL A 205 2.43 17.30 22.89
CA VAL A 205 1.83 17.78 21.64
C VAL A 205 2.37 19.15 21.23
N ALA A 206 2.57 20.04 22.20
CA ALA A 206 2.95 21.43 21.95
C ALA A 206 4.43 21.62 21.55
N THR A 207 5.29 20.63 21.79
CA THR A 207 6.73 20.71 21.48
C THR A 207 7.20 19.59 20.56
N GLY A 208 6.43 18.51 20.44
CA GLY A 208 6.81 17.27 19.77
C GLY A 208 7.80 16.42 20.56
N LYS A 209 8.23 16.84 21.76
CA LYS A 209 9.23 16.12 22.56
C LYS A 209 8.68 14.82 23.14
N ILE A 210 9.61 13.91 23.41
CA ILE A 210 9.32 12.56 23.90
C ILE A 210 9.95 12.35 25.26
N ILE A 211 9.16 11.84 26.20
CA ILE A 211 9.62 11.23 27.44
C ILE A 211 9.41 9.73 27.28
N ALA A 212 10.43 8.91 27.48
CA ALA A 212 10.32 7.47 27.29
C ALA A 212 11.06 6.67 28.36
N THR A 213 10.54 5.50 28.68
CA THR A 213 11.13 4.57 29.66
C THR A 213 11.02 3.13 29.16
N HIS A 214 12.09 2.36 29.36
CA HIS A 214 12.11 0.94 29.05
C HIS A 214 11.52 0.11 30.18
N SER A 215 10.81 -0.95 29.82
CA SER A 215 10.33 -1.95 30.76
C SER A 215 10.41 -3.36 30.18
N LYS A 216 10.59 -4.35 31.06
CA LYS A 216 10.54 -5.77 30.69
C LYS A 216 9.10 -6.25 30.43
N ARG A 217 8.10 -5.60 31.04
CA ARG A 217 6.70 -6.00 30.99
C ARG A 217 5.78 -4.81 30.73
N ARG A 218 4.56 -5.11 30.30
CA ARG A 218 3.52 -4.13 29.97
C ARG A 218 2.26 -4.39 30.81
N ARG A 219 2.37 -4.27 32.13
CA ARG A 219 1.20 -4.36 33.03
C ARG A 219 0.85 -2.96 33.51
N ARG A 220 -0.27 -2.84 34.22
CA ARG A 220 -0.71 -1.58 34.82
C ARG A 220 0.35 -0.98 35.75
N VAL A 221 1.06 -1.81 36.52
CA VAL A 221 2.11 -1.33 37.45
C VAL A 221 3.20 -0.59 36.68
N GLU A 222 3.74 -1.20 35.61
CA GLU A 222 4.78 -0.53 34.81
C GLU A 222 4.26 0.72 34.09
N PHE A 223 2.99 0.72 33.66
CA PHE A 223 2.36 1.91 33.11
C PHE A 223 2.26 3.05 34.15
N LEU A 224 1.85 2.75 35.38
CA LEU A 224 1.75 3.75 36.44
C LEU A 224 3.14 4.23 36.92
N ASP A 225 4.15 3.35 36.94
CA ASP A 225 5.54 3.73 37.21
C ASP A 225 6.08 4.71 36.15
N PHE A 226 5.74 4.47 34.88
CA PHE A 226 6.03 5.41 33.80
C PHE A 226 5.28 6.74 34.01
N MET A 227 3.98 6.69 34.34
CA MET A 227 3.20 7.89 34.61
C MET A 227 3.74 8.69 35.80
N ASN A 228 4.27 8.06 36.84
CA ASN A 228 4.95 8.73 37.95
C ASN A 228 6.19 9.50 37.48
N SER A 229 6.97 8.92 36.57
CA SER A 229 8.12 9.61 35.95
C SER A 229 7.66 10.82 35.11
N VAL A 230 6.55 10.66 34.37
CA VAL A 230 5.98 11.73 33.54
C VAL A 230 5.43 12.88 34.40
N THR A 231 4.71 12.58 35.49
CA THR A 231 4.17 13.61 36.39
C THR A 231 5.30 14.37 37.09
N ALA A 232 6.39 13.68 37.47
CA ALA A 232 7.57 14.29 38.05
C ALA A 232 8.29 15.25 37.08
N ALA A 233 8.24 15.00 35.77
CA ALA A 233 8.82 15.88 34.75
C ALA A 233 8.04 17.21 34.58
N PHE A 234 6.78 17.26 35.00
CA PHE A 234 5.91 18.44 34.88
C PHE A 234 5.29 18.85 36.23
N PRO A 235 6.11 19.27 37.21
CA PRO A 235 5.61 19.61 38.54
C PRO A 235 4.63 20.79 38.47
N ASN A 236 3.52 20.69 39.23
CA ASN A 236 2.49 21.72 39.34
C ASN A 236 1.79 22.11 38.01
N ARG A 237 1.81 21.24 37.01
CA ARG A 237 1.08 21.44 35.74
C ARG A 237 -0.13 20.52 35.66
N LYS A 238 -1.20 21.00 35.03
CA LYS A 238 -2.32 20.14 34.62
C LYS A 238 -1.91 19.33 33.40
N LEU A 239 -2.08 18.02 33.46
CA LEU A 239 -1.72 17.07 32.41
C LEU A 239 -2.99 16.47 31.82
N HIS A 240 -3.21 16.65 30.52
CA HIS A 240 -4.22 15.93 29.75
C HIS A 240 -3.53 14.83 28.97
N VAL A 241 -3.78 13.57 29.35
CA VAL A 241 -3.09 12.40 28.81
C VAL A 241 -4.05 11.64 27.89
N ILE A 242 -3.72 11.62 26.61
CA ILE A 242 -4.45 10.90 25.57
C ILE A 242 -3.92 9.48 25.48
N LEU A 243 -4.81 8.50 25.62
CA LEU A 243 -4.51 7.06 25.69
C LEU A 243 -5.37 6.27 24.70
N ASP A 244 -4.89 5.07 24.35
CA ASP A 244 -5.71 4.07 23.68
C ASP A 244 -6.63 3.32 24.68
N ASN A 245 -7.40 2.35 24.19
CA ASN A 245 -8.37 1.61 25.02
C ASN A 245 -7.81 0.35 25.69
N LEU A 246 -6.48 0.18 25.75
CA LEU A 246 -5.84 -0.97 26.34
C LEU A 246 -6.23 -1.15 27.81
N ASN A 247 -6.26 -2.41 28.25
CA ASN A 247 -6.72 -2.79 29.59
C ASN A 247 -5.82 -2.23 30.73
N THR A 248 -4.55 -1.95 30.46
CA THR A 248 -3.58 -1.35 31.40
C THR A 248 -3.91 0.10 31.73
N HIS A 249 -4.49 0.83 30.78
CA HIS A 249 -4.90 2.24 30.95
C HIS A 249 -6.24 2.39 31.67
N LYS A 250 -6.97 1.30 31.86
CA LYS A 250 -8.27 1.27 32.55
C LYS A 250 -8.10 0.87 34.02
N LYS A 251 -9.07 1.29 34.83
CA LYS A 251 -9.15 1.02 36.27
C LYS A 251 -7.96 1.58 37.06
N ASN A 252 -7.68 2.87 36.84
CA ASN A 252 -6.59 3.64 37.46
C ASN A 252 -7.13 4.72 38.41
N GLU A 253 -8.35 4.55 38.92
CA GLU A 253 -9.08 5.58 39.67
C GLU A 253 -8.34 6.00 40.94
N ASP A 254 -7.74 5.06 41.68
CA ASP A 254 -7.01 5.38 42.91
C ASP A 254 -5.71 6.14 42.63
N TRP A 255 -5.03 5.81 41.54
CA TRP A 255 -3.86 6.57 41.10
C TRP A 255 -4.25 7.98 40.65
N LEU A 256 -5.35 8.14 39.93
CA LEU A 256 -5.87 9.45 39.50
C LEU A 256 -6.32 10.31 40.69
N LYS A 257 -6.92 9.71 41.75
CA LYS A 257 -7.23 10.43 43.00
C LYS A 257 -5.97 10.98 43.67
N ALA A 258 -4.87 10.23 43.63
CA ALA A 258 -3.58 10.69 44.15
C ALA A 258 -2.90 11.73 43.26
N HIS A 259 -3.29 11.83 41.98
CA HIS A 259 -2.75 12.75 40.99
C HIS A 259 -3.85 13.66 40.41
N PRO A 260 -4.44 14.57 41.21
CA PRO A 260 -5.61 15.38 40.80
C PRO A 260 -5.32 16.32 39.62
N ASN A 261 -4.05 16.53 39.29
CA ASN A 261 -3.60 17.35 38.17
C ASN A 261 -3.62 16.57 36.84
N VAL A 262 -3.90 15.27 36.85
CA VAL A 262 -3.87 14.40 35.67
C VAL A 262 -5.27 14.01 35.26
N GLN A 263 -5.58 14.20 33.97
CA GLN A 263 -6.84 13.78 33.36
C GLN A 263 -6.55 12.86 32.18
N PHE A 264 -7.19 11.68 32.17
CA PHE A 264 -7.09 10.74 31.06
C PHE A 264 -8.20 10.97 30.03
N HIS A 265 -7.82 10.98 28.76
CA HIS A 265 -8.68 11.10 27.60
C HIS A 265 -8.48 9.88 26.72
N PHE A 266 -9.56 9.16 26.42
CA PHE A 266 -9.47 7.92 25.65
C PHE A 266 -9.85 8.16 24.20
N THR A 267 -9.00 7.72 23.28
CA THR A 267 -9.36 7.65 21.86
C THR A 267 -10.61 6.78 21.66
N PRO A 268 -11.38 6.96 20.56
CA PRO A 268 -12.40 6.00 20.18
C PRO A 268 -11.84 4.58 20.02
N THR A 269 -12.67 3.57 20.27
CA THR A 269 -12.29 2.17 20.04
C THR A 269 -11.88 1.99 18.58
N SER A 270 -10.78 1.27 18.31
CA SER A 270 -10.26 1.11 16.95
C SER A 270 -9.85 2.44 16.27
N ALA A 271 -9.47 3.46 17.03
CA ALA A 271 -9.00 4.74 16.50
C ALA A 271 -7.64 5.18 17.10
N SER A 272 -6.72 4.25 17.34
CA SER A 272 -5.36 4.55 17.83
C SER A 272 -4.58 5.49 16.90
N TRP A 273 -4.96 5.57 15.62
CA TRP A 273 -4.42 6.56 14.67
C TRP A 273 -4.64 8.03 15.07
N LEU A 274 -5.55 8.31 16.01
CA LEU A 274 -5.69 9.65 16.62
C LEU A 274 -4.62 9.95 17.66
N ASN A 275 -3.96 8.92 18.23
CA ASN A 275 -2.91 9.08 19.23
C ASN A 275 -1.58 9.41 18.53
N GLN A 276 -1.06 10.63 18.68
CA GLN A 276 0.08 11.10 17.88
C GLN A 276 1.39 10.37 18.19
N VAL A 277 1.52 9.76 19.37
CA VAL A 277 2.72 8.98 19.72
C VAL A 277 2.92 7.76 18.81
N GLU A 278 1.85 7.21 18.21
CA GLU A 278 1.94 6.12 17.22
C GLU A 278 2.64 6.57 15.93
N VAL A 279 2.50 7.84 15.56
CA VAL A 279 3.26 8.46 14.46
C VAL A 279 4.73 8.50 14.82
N TRP A 280 5.06 8.87 16.07
CA TRP A 280 6.43 8.87 16.54
C TRP A 280 7.04 7.46 16.59
N PHE A 281 6.30 6.44 17.04
CA PHE A 281 6.77 5.06 16.98
C PHE A 281 7.08 4.59 15.56
N SER A 282 6.32 5.07 14.57
CA SER A 282 6.61 4.82 13.15
C SER A 282 7.90 5.51 12.69
N ILE A 283 8.16 6.73 13.18
CA ILE A 283 9.41 7.46 12.93
C ILE A 283 10.60 6.75 13.58
N LEU A 284 10.50 6.38 14.86
CA LEU A 284 11.50 5.57 15.59
C LEU A 284 11.82 4.28 14.83
N GLN A 285 10.77 3.56 14.39
CA GLN A 285 10.94 2.33 13.64
C GLN A 285 11.73 2.56 12.35
N GLY A 286 11.33 3.55 11.56
CA GLY A 286 11.93 3.80 10.24
C GLY A 286 13.33 4.41 10.29
N GLN A 287 13.60 5.31 11.24
CA GLN A 287 14.87 6.04 11.31
C GLN A 287 15.92 5.35 12.19
N SER A 288 15.50 4.59 13.19
CA SER A 288 16.42 4.12 14.24
C SER A 288 16.44 2.59 14.43
N LEU A 289 15.34 1.88 14.16
CA LEU A 289 15.27 0.43 14.41
C LEU A 289 15.34 -0.43 13.15
N SER A 290 14.97 0.12 11.99
CA SER A 290 15.01 -0.62 10.73
C SER A 290 16.43 -0.74 10.21
N GLY A 291 16.94 -1.98 10.13
CA GLY A 291 18.27 -2.27 9.59
C GLY A 291 19.40 -2.19 10.62
N THR A 292 19.10 -2.08 11.91
CA THR A 292 20.11 -2.15 12.98
C THR A 292 20.37 -3.58 13.45
N SER A 293 21.48 -3.77 14.15
CA SER A 293 21.94 -5.04 14.72
C SER A 293 22.43 -4.79 16.15
N PHE A 294 21.99 -5.61 17.10
CA PHE A 294 22.33 -5.48 18.52
C PHE A 294 22.76 -6.82 19.10
N THR A 295 23.89 -6.84 19.82
CA THR A 295 24.44 -8.04 20.48
C THR A 295 23.95 -8.20 21.92
N SER A 296 23.18 -7.25 22.44
CA SER A 296 22.57 -7.32 23.76
C SER A 296 21.31 -6.46 23.85
N LEU A 297 20.47 -6.74 24.84
CA LEU A 297 19.30 -5.90 25.14
C LEU A 297 19.72 -4.49 25.61
N LYS A 298 20.80 -4.39 26.38
CA LYS A 298 21.33 -3.11 26.87
C LYS A 298 21.71 -2.17 25.73
N GLN A 299 22.40 -2.69 24.72
CA GLN A 299 22.79 -1.93 23.54
C GLN A 299 21.57 -1.38 22.78
N LEU A 300 20.49 -2.16 22.66
CA LEU A 300 19.24 -1.69 22.07
C LEU A 300 18.62 -0.55 22.90
N GLN A 301 18.62 -0.66 24.23
CA GLN A 301 18.06 0.37 25.11
C GLN A 301 18.86 1.68 25.01
N GLU A 302 20.18 1.60 25.14
CA GLU A 302 21.10 2.75 24.99
C GLU A 302 20.96 3.41 23.61
N HIS A 303 20.77 2.62 22.54
CA HIS A 303 20.54 3.13 21.19
C HIS A 303 19.22 3.89 21.07
N ILE A 304 18.13 3.36 21.65
CA ILE A 304 16.84 4.05 21.68
C ILE A 304 16.94 5.35 22.48
N ASP A 305 17.60 5.34 23.63
CA ASP A 305 17.76 6.52 24.48
C ASP A 305 18.57 7.62 23.77
N ALA A 306 19.68 7.24 23.11
CA ALA A 306 20.45 8.16 22.29
C ALA A 306 19.62 8.76 21.15
N TYR A 307 18.76 7.95 20.52
CA TYR A 307 17.85 8.44 19.48
C TYR A 307 16.78 9.38 20.04
N VAL A 308 16.18 9.09 21.20
CA VAL A 308 15.20 9.97 21.85
C VAL A 308 15.82 11.33 22.16
N ASN A 309 17.04 11.36 22.70
CA ASN A 309 17.77 12.60 22.97
C ASN A 309 18.00 13.40 21.68
N ALA A 310 18.59 12.78 20.65
CA ALA A 310 18.84 13.44 19.37
C ALA A 310 17.56 13.87 18.63
N TYR A 311 16.44 13.16 18.83
CA TYR A 311 15.14 13.55 18.32
C TYR A 311 14.60 14.79 19.05
N ASN A 312 14.70 14.82 20.37
CA ASN A 312 14.20 15.90 21.22
C ASN A 312 14.91 17.25 20.98
N ASP A 313 16.18 17.23 20.56
CA ASP A 313 16.94 18.45 20.23
C ASP A 313 16.35 19.23 19.05
N ARG A 314 15.65 18.54 18.16
CA ARG A 314 15.03 19.09 16.94
C ARG A 314 13.53 18.79 16.85
N ALA A 315 12.92 18.44 17.98
CA ALA A 315 11.52 18.07 18.01
C ALA A 315 10.66 19.27 17.65
N GLU A 316 9.68 19.03 16.79
CA GLU A 316 8.67 20.01 16.41
C GLU A 316 7.28 19.40 16.58
N PRO A 317 6.26 20.21 16.88
CA PRO A 317 4.88 19.76 16.97
C PRO A 317 4.40 19.09 15.68
N PHE A 318 3.61 18.02 15.79
CA PHE A 318 3.02 17.40 14.62
C PHE A 318 1.85 18.23 14.10
N VAL A 319 2.02 18.78 12.89
CA VAL A 319 0.96 19.52 12.21
C VAL A 319 0.06 18.57 11.43
N TRP A 320 -1.20 18.47 11.84
CA TRP A 320 -2.20 17.72 11.10
C TRP A 320 -2.57 18.44 9.80
N THR A 321 -2.08 17.92 8.68
CA THR A 321 -2.46 18.43 7.36
C THR A 321 -3.51 17.51 6.74
N LYS A 322 -4.64 18.08 6.29
CA LYS A 322 -5.62 17.36 5.50
C LYS A 322 -5.03 17.06 4.12
N LYS A 323 -4.40 15.90 3.98
CA LYS A 323 -3.94 15.41 2.68
C LYS A 323 -5.03 14.54 2.06
N LYS A 324 -5.45 14.83 0.82
CA LYS A 324 -6.18 13.83 0.02
C LYS A 324 -5.23 12.65 -0.19
N VAL A 325 -5.36 11.60 0.63
CA VAL A 325 -4.56 10.39 0.53
C VAL A 325 -4.94 9.69 -0.77
N ARG A 326 -4.14 9.90 -1.81
CA ARG A 326 -4.22 9.07 -3.02
C ARG A 326 -3.64 7.71 -2.66
N GLN A 327 -4.27 6.65 -3.15
CA GLN A 327 -3.71 5.30 -3.05
C GLN A 327 -2.26 5.36 -3.55
N ARG A 328 -1.29 4.97 -2.70
CA ARG A 328 0.11 4.82 -3.15
C ARG A 328 0.04 3.93 -4.39
N ARG A 329 0.41 4.46 -5.55
CA ARG A 329 0.44 3.67 -6.79
C ARG A 329 1.32 2.46 -6.51
N PHE A 330 0.75 1.27 -6.65
CA PHE A 330 1.51 0.04 -6.61
C PHE A 330 2.65 0.20 -7.64
N LYS A 331 3.91 0.27 -7.18
CA LYS A 331 5.04 0.06 -8.09
C LYS A 331 4.83 -1.35 -8.62
N GLY A 332 4.55 -1.48 -9.92
CA GLY A 332 4.35 -2.79 -10.53
C GLY A 332 5.55 -3.67 -10.17
N ARG A 333 5.32 -4.70 -9.34
CA ARG A 333 6.33 -5.73 -9.13
C ARG A 333 6.52 -6.38 -10.49
N ARG A 334 7.71 -6.26 -11.10
CA ARG A 334 8.04 -7.07 -12.27
C ARG A 334 8.01 -8.52 -11.81
N ILE A 335 7.29 -9.35 -12.57
CA ILE A 335 7.09 -10.78 -12.33
C ILE A 335 8.42 -11.56 -12.34
N THR A 336 9.53 -10.95 -12.78
CA THR A 336 10.88 -11.56 -12.79
C THR A 336 11.56 -11.67 -11.41
N GLN A 337 10.80 -11.68 -10.31
CA GLN A 337 11.32 -11.83 -8.93
C GLN A 337 10.53 -12.85 -8.09
N LEU A 338 9.74 -13.69 -8.75
CA LEU A 338 9.32 -15.00 -8.24
C LEU A 338 10.10 -16.05 -9.02
#